data_AF-A0A6M0AL58-F1
#
_entry.id   AF-A0A6M0AL58-F1
#
_cell.length_a   1.000
_cell.length_b   1.000
_cell.length_c   1.000
_cell.angle_alpha   90.00
_cell.angle_beta   90.00
_cell.angle_gamma   90.00
#
_symmetry.space_group_name_H-M   'P 1'
#
loop_
_entity.id
_entity.type
_entity.pdbx_description
1 polymer ?
#
loop_
_entity_poly.entity_id
_entity_poly.type
_entity_poly.pdbx_seq_one_letter_code
_entity_poly.pdbx_strand_id
1 'polypeptide(L)' 'FNQDQVWLMQKDSNNSTKLYSLLDFKIREDESLQKGYLKGRYGAIPFISGLDS' A
#
# COMPACT_ATOMS: atom_id res chain seq x y z
N PHE A 1 15.97 1.08 0.01
CA PHE A 1 14.52 1.35 0.06
C PHE A 1 14.15 1.41 1.52
N ASN A 2 13.77 2.57 2.03
CA ASN A 2 13.50 2.75 3.46
C ASN A 2 11.99 2.89 3.66
N GLN A 3 11.42 2.04 4.51
CA GLN A 3 9.97 1.93 4.71
C GLN A 3 9.38 3.13 5.47
N ASP A 4 10.21 3.85 6.21
CA ASP A 4 9.88 5.07 6.96
C ASP A 4 9.53 6.27 6.07
N GLN A 5 9.92 6.22 4.80
CA GLN A 5 9.62 7.27 3.82
C GLN A 5 8.42 6.93 2.93
N VAL A 6 7.68 5.86 3.24
CA VAL A 6 6.56 5.38 2.42
C VAL A 6 5.23 5.76 3.07
N TRP A 7 4.46 6.57 2.36
CA TRP A 7 3.10 6.96 2.73
C TRP A 7 2.10 6.35 1.75
N LEU A 8 1.01 5.80 2.29
CA LEU A 8 -0.06 5.16 1.54
C LEU A 8 -1.32 6.01 1.64
N MET A 9 -2.03 6.13 0.50
CA MET A 9 -3.25 6.90 0.39
C MET A 9 -4.33 6.03 -0.23
N GLN A 10 -5.50 5.95 0.41
CA GLN A 10 -6.66 5.29 -0.20
C GLN A 10 -7.92 6.13 -0.03
N LYS A 11 -8.74 6.14 -1.09
CA LYS A 11 -10.09 6.71 -1.05
C LYS A 11 -11.05 5.68 -0.46
N ASP A 12 -11.94 6.12 0.42
CA ASP A 12 -13.02 5.29 0.94
C ASP A 12 -14.34 5.50 0.17
N SER A 13 -15.35 4.70 0.52
CA SER A 13 -16.68 4.76 -0.10
C SER A 13 -17.41 6.09 0.11
N ASN A 14 -16.99 6.90 1.09
CA ASN A 14 -17.62 8.16 1.46
C ASN A 14 -16.93 9.35 0.79
N ASN A 15 -16.15 9.11 -0.28
CA ASN A 15 -15.28 10.10 -0.93
C ASN A 15 -14.25 10.76 0.01
N SER A 16 -14.00 10.20 1.18
CA SER A 16 -12.93 10.66 2.06
C SER A 16 -11.63 9.96 1.69
N THR A 17 -10.51 10.56 2.05
CA THR A 17 -9.18 9.97 1.83
C THR A 17 -8.49 9.71 3.16
N LYS A 18 -7.89 8.52 3.26
CA LYS A 18 -7.03 8.13 4.38
C LYS A 18 -5.59 8.15 3.92
N LEU A 19 -4.76 8.86 4.68
CA LEU A 19 -3.29 8.88 4.55
C LEU A 19 -2.71 8.18 5.79
N TYR A 20 -1.82 7.23 5.58
CA TYR A 20 -1.18 6.47 6.66
C TYR A 20 0.22 6.00 6.26
N SER A 21 1.05 5.65 7.24
CA SER A 21 2.42 5.21 6.99
C SER A 21 2.45 3.71 6.70
N LEU A 22 3.39 3.28 5.87
CA LEU A 22 3.68 1.85 5.73
C LEU A 22 4.15 1.23 7.06
N LEU A 23 4.78 2.04 7.93
CA LEU A 23 5.23 1.60 9.25
C LEU A 23 4.10 1.26 10.22
N ASP A 24 2.87 1.67 9.92
CA ASP A 24 1.70 1.30 10.72
C ASP A 24 1.40 -0.22 10.65
N PHE A 25 2.06 -0.93 9.72
CA PHE A 25 1.96 -2.38 9.56
C PHE A 25 3.19 -3.11 10.09
N LYS A 26 2.95 -4.20 10.81
CA LYS A 26 4.02 -5.14 11.20
C LYS A 26 4.46 -5.98 10.00
N ILE A 27 5.54 -5.55 9.36
CA ILE A 27 6.23 -6.28 8.30
C ILE A 27 7.26 -7.19 8.96
N ARG A 28 7.21 -8.49 8.67
CA ARG A 28 8.25 -9.42 9.17
C ARG A 28 9.50 -9.27 8.31
N GLU A 29 10.68 -9.52 8.89
CA GLU A 29 11.95 -9.40 8.16
C GLU A 29 12.05 -10.37 6.96
N ASP A 30 11.35 -11.50 7.01
CA ASP A 30 11.28 -12.51 5.94
C ASP A 30 10.16 -12.21 4.91
N GLU A 31 9.35 -11.19 5.14
CA GLU A 31 8.23 -10.85 4.27
C GLU A 31 8.66 -9.90 3.13
N SER A 32 8.38 -10.30 1.89
CA SER A 32 8.56 -9.41 0.74
C SER A 32 7.49 -8.33 0.73
N LEU A 33 7.89 -7.08 1.01
CA LEU A 33 7.03 -5.91 0.99
C LEU A 33 6.21 -5.80 -0.31
N GLN A 34 6.86 -5.97 -1.47
CA GLN A 34 6.19 -5.90 -2.77
C GLN A 34 5.08 -6.94 -2.89
N LYS A 35 5.34 -8.19 -2.48
CA LYS A 35 4.33 -9.25 -2.51
C LYS A 35 3.18 -8.95 -1.55
N GLY A 36 3.46 -8.41 -0.37
CA GLY A 36 2.44 -7.98 0.59
C GLY A 36 1.54 -6.88 0.03
N TYR A 37 2.13 -5.88 -0.62
CA TYR A 37 1.42 -4.77 -1.24
C TYR A 37 0.51 -5.23 -2.39
N LEU A 38 1.03 -6.05 -3.32
CA LEU A 38 0.24 -6.61 -4.42
C LEU A 38 -0.89 -7.53 -3.96
N LYS A 39 -0.74 -8.17 -2.79
CA LYS A 39 -1.80 -8.96 -2.15
C LYS A 39 -2.81 -8.13 -1.36
N GLY A 40 -2.63 -6.81 -1.28
CA GLY A 40 -3.55 -5.91 -0.58
C GLY A 40 -3.35 -5.78 0.93
N ARG A 41 -2.25 -6.31 1.47
CA ARG A 41 -1.98 -6.32 2.92
C ARG A 41 -1.99 -4.92 3.55
N TYR A 42 -1.60 -3.92 2.77
CA TYR A 42 -1.47 -2.53 3.24
C TYR A 42 -2.55 -1.61 2.66
N GLY A 43 -3.57 -2.15 1.99
CA GLY A 43 -4.52 -1.34 1.23
C GLY A 43 -3.86 -0.59 0.08
N ALA A 44 -4.49 0.50 -0.39
CA ALA A 44 -3.96 1.37 -1.44
C ALA A 44 -3.42 0.63 -2.68
N ILE A 45 -4.05 -0.50 -3.07
CA ILE A 45 -3.60 -1.33 -4.18
C ILE A 45 -3.71 -0.52 -5.48
N PRO A 46 -2.66 -0.49 -6.32
CA PRO A 46 -2.70 0.26 -7.55
C PRO A 46 -3.61 -0.43 -8.57
N PHE A 47 -4.42 0.37 -9.28
CA PHE A 47 -5.20 -0.11 -10.43
C PHE A 47 -4.27 -0.23 -11.64
N ILE A 48 -3.66 -1.40 -11.80
CA ILE A 48 -2.72 -1.68 -12.89
C ILE A 48 -3.39 -2.08 -14.21
N SER A 49 -4.70 -2.30 -14.22
CA SER A 49 -5.46 -2.83 -15.37
C SER A 49 -5.55 -1.92 -16.60
N GLY A 50 -4.95 -0.72 -16.58
CA GLY A 50 -4.90 0.19 -17.72
C GLY A 50 -3.49 0.58 -18.16
N LEU A 51 -2.45 0.05 -17.51
CA LEU A 51 -1.05 0.42 -17.81
C LEU A 51 -0.43 -0.39 -18.95
N ASP A 52 -1.07 -1.48 -19.37
CA ASP A 52 -0.66 -2.36 -20.48
C ASP A 52 -1.32 -1.96 -21.83
N SER A 53 -1.77 -0.70 -21.96
CA SER A 53 -2.46 -0.20 -23.17
C SER A 53 -1.49 0.42 -24.18
#